data_AF-A0A2G9NYB7-F1
#
_entry.id   AF-A0A2G9NYB7-F1
#
_cell.length_a   1.000
_cell.length_b   1.000
_cell.length_c   1.000
_cell.angle_alpha   90.00
_cell.angle_beta   90.00
_cell.angle_gamma   90.00
#
_symmetry.space_group_name_H-M   'P 1'
#
loop_
_entity.id
_entity.type
_entity.pdbx_description
1 polymer ?
#
loop_
_entity_poly.entity_id
_entity_poly.type
_entity_poly.pdbx_seq_one_letter_code
_entity_poly.pdbx_strand_id
1 'polypeptide(L)'
;MNNQKIKENEIKLPWCTYGVLGAIIPESFGLIVEDNGSTVNICDRERDRSLSDATLWDSRYVKRFNTLEEALQFLINNMSQSDIRERPVTEQNIRKMAEAYFLSQYDK
;
A
#
# COMPACT_ATOMS: atom_id res chain seq x y z
N MET A 1 -14.15 11.08 -24.22
CA MET A 1 -13.61 10.52 -22.96
C MET A 1 -12.43 9.64 -23.34
N ASN A 2 -11.21 10.11 -23.08
CA ASN A 2 -10.00 9.36 -23.42
C ASN A 2 -9.75 8.30 -22.34
N ASN A 3 -10.13 7.06 -22.63
CA ASN A 3 -9.62 5.90 -21.90
C ASN A 3 -8.14 5.73 -22.28
N GLN A 4 -7.26 6.50 -21.65
CA GLN A 4 -5.84 6.19 -21.67
C GLN A 4 -5.65 4.93 -20.83
N LYS A 5 -5.65 3.77 -21.51
CA LYS A 5 -5.06 2.55 -20.97
C LYS A 5 -3.64 2.90 -20.52
N ILE A 6 -3.41 2.77 -19.23
CA ILE A 6 -2.12 2.96 -18.57
C ILE A 6 -1.10 2.16 -19.36
N LYS A 7 -0.03 2.80 -19.82
CA LYS A 7 1.12 2.08 -20.39
C LYS A 7 1.69 1.26 -19.23
N GLU A 8 1.50 -0.06 -19.29
CA GLU A 8 2.09 -1.02 -18.38
C GLU A 8 3.61 -1.00 -18.53
N ASN A 9 4.27 -0.01 -17.95
CA ASN A 9 5.62 -0.26 -17.46
C ASN A 9 5.46 -1.28 -16.35
N GLU A 10 6.01 -2.48 -16.55
CA GLU A 10 5.91 -3.57 -15.58
C GLU A 10 6.58 -3.13 -14.26
N ILE A 11 5.76 -2.78 -13.27
CA ILE A 11 6.25 -2.37 -11.94
C ILE A 11 6.76 -3.63 -11.25
N LYS A 12 8.10 -3.74 -11.15
CA LYS A 12 8.77 -4.93 -10.59
C LYS A 12 8.41 -5.22 -9.14
N LEU A 13 8.19 -4.19 -8.34
CA LEU A 13 7.83 -4.27 -6.92
C LEU A 13 6.47 -3.59 -6.73
N PRO A 14 5.37 -4.27 -7.10
CA PRO A 14 4.06 -3.63 -7.23
C PRO A 14 3.41 -3.33 -5.88
N TRP A 15 3.89 -3.88 -4.77
CA TRP A 15 3.31 -3.64 -3.44
C TRP A 15 4.18 -2.70 -2.62
N CYS A 16 3.57 -1.94 -1.72
CA CYS A 16 4.32 -1.03 -0.88
C CYS A 16 3.69 -0.77 0.48
N THR A 17 4.49 -0.19 1.38
CA THR A 17 4.05 0.47 2.61
C THR A 17 4.50 1.92 2.63
N TYR A 18 3.82 2.75 3.43
CA TYR A 18 4.12 4.18 3.61
C TYR A 18 4.22 4.55 5.08
N GLY A 19 5.16 5.44 5.42
CA GLY A 19 5.39 5.95 6.79
C GLY A 19 6.30 7.17 6.83
N VAL A 20 6.43 7.82 8.00
CA VAL A 20 7.10 9.13 8.14
C VAL A 20 8.63 9.03 8.30
N LEU A 21 9.40 10.01 7.79
CA LEU A 21 10.87 10.06 7.93
C LEU A 21 11.31 10.00 9.41
N GLY A 22 12.24 9.09 9.71
CA GLY A 22 12.89 8.99 11.02
C GLY A 22 12.25 7.98 11.97
N ALA A 23 11.06 7.49 11.66
CA ALA A 23 10.43 6.40 12.38
C ALA A 23 10.15 5.28 11.37
N ILE A 24 10.64 4.07 11.65
CA ILE A 24 10.30 2.87 10.89
C ILE A 24 8.87 2.48 11.28
N ILE A 25 7.91 3.39 11.14
CA ILE A 25 6.51 3.19 11.52
C ILE A 25 5.70 3.28 10.24
N PRO A 26 5.54 2.17 9.51
CA PRO A 26 4.58 2.11 8.42
C PRO A 26 3.16 2.27 8.98
N GLU A 27 2.36 3.10 8.31
CA GLU A 27 0.97 3.42 8.69
C GLU A 27 -0.04 2.79 7.74
N SER A 28 0.37 2.55 6.49
CA SER A 28 -0.52 2.04 5.43
C SER A 28 0.24 1.16 4.43
N PHE A 29 -0.52 0.48 3.57
CA PHE A 29 -0.05 -0.37 2.48
C PHE A 29 -0.92 -0.17 1.23
N GLY A 30 -0.40 -0.54 0.07
CA GLY A 30 -1.15 -0.46 -1.18
C GLY A 30 -0.39 -0.98 -2.40
N LEU A 31 -1.09 -0.98 -3.54
CA LEU A 31 -0.58 -1.39 -4.83
C LEU A 31 -0.10 -0.16 -5.61
N ILE A 32 1.15 -0.18 -6.08
CA ILE A 32 1.71 0.86 -6.94
C ILE A 32 1.07 0.74 -8.33
N VAL A 33 0.48 1.84 -8.80
CA VAL A 33 -0.08 1.95 -10.16
C VAL A 33 0.79 2.81 -11.07
N GLU A 34 1.56 3.74 -10.52
CA GLU A 34 2.55 4.53 -11.25
C GLU A 34 3.67 4.99 -10.31
N ASP A 35 4.91 4.99 -10.78
CA ASP A 35 6.08 5.50 -10.06
C ASP A 35 6.87 6.46 -10.95
N ASN A 36 6.89 7.75 -10.56
CA ASN A 36 7.55 8.82 -11.30
C ASN A 36 8.90 9.20 -10.67
N GLY A 37 9.42 8.39 -9.75
CA GLY A 37 10.71 8.59 -9.07
C GLY A 37 10.65 9.52 -7.86
N SER A 38 9.92 10.64 -7.96
CA SER A 38 9.66 11.54 -6.82
C SER A 38 8.39 11.22 -6.04
N THR A 39 7.40 10.66 -6.75
CA THR A 39 6.09 10.33 -6.20
C THR A 39 5.63 8.99 -6.72
N VAL A 40 4.80 8.33 -5.94
CA VAL A 40 4.24 7.02 -6.24
C VAL A 40 2.72 7.15 -6.13
N ASN A 41 2.01 6.81 -7.20
CA ASN A 41 0.56 6.71 -7.20
C ASN A 41 0.17 5.31 -6.74
N ILE A 42 -0.69 5.25 -5.73
CA ILE A 42 -1.03 4.05 -4.99
C ILE A 42 -2.52 3.82 -5.01
N CYS A 43 -2.89 2.60 -5.29
CA CYS A 43 -4.22 2.06 -5.13
C CYS A 43 -4.27 1.38 -3.76
N ASP A 44 -4.92 2.01 -2.78
CA ASP A 44 -5.12 1.46 -1.43
C ASP A 44 -6.23 0.40 -1.39
N ARG A 45 -7.06 0.34 -2.44
CA ARG A 45 -8.14 -0.63 -2.63
C ARG A 45 -8.24 -1.08 -4.08
N GLU A 46 -8.34 -2.38 -4.30
CA GLU A 46 -8.38 -2.99 -5.64
C GLU A 46 -9.46 -2.44 -6.59
N ARG A 47 -10.62 -2.04 -6.04
CA ARG A 47 -11.70 -1.44 -6.84
C ARG A 47 -11.35 -0.06 -7.41
N ASP A 48 -10.34 0.59 -6.84
CA ASP A 48 -9.88 1.96 -7.11
C ASP A 48 -8.61 1.93 -7.98
N ARG A 49 -8.50 0.96 -8.91
CA ARG A 49 -7.34 0.78 -9.84
C ARG A 49 -7.20 1.88 -10.89
N SER A 50 -8.04 2.91 -10.84
CA SER A 50 -7.95 4.07 -11.74
C SER A 50 -6.94 5.07 -11.18
N LEU A 51 -6.17 5.72 -12.05
CA LEU A 51 -5.27 6.82 -11.61
C LEU A 51 -6.05 7.99 -10.99
N SER A 52 -7.33 8.16 -11.32
CA SER A 52 -8.18 9.20 -10.72
C SER A 52 -8.51 8.96 -9.26
N ASP A 53 -8.45 7.71 -8.79
CA ASP A 53 -8.73 7.33 -7.40
C ASP A 53 -7.45 6.98 -6.63
N ALA A 54 -6.29 7.05 -7.29
CA ALA A 54 -5.01 6.73 -6.68
C ALA A 54 -4.59 7.80 -5.66
N THR A 55 -4.09 7.34 -4.52
CA THR A 55 -3.47 8.18 -3.51
C THR A 55 -2.01 8.47 -3.91
N LEU A 56 -1.62 9.75 -3.86
CA LEU A 56 -0.25 10.16 -4.15
C LEU A 56 0.61 10.12 -2.88
N TRP A 57 1.66 9.30 -2.90
CA TRP A 57 2.67 9.22 -1.83
C TRP A 57 4.03 9.74 -2.30
N ASP A 58 4.78 10.38 -1.40
CA ASP A 58 6.16 10.78 -1.68
C ASP A 58 7.08 9.55 -1.63
N SER A 59 7.86 9.34 -2.69
CA SER A 59 8.63 8.12 -2.90
C SER A 59 9.69 7.86 -1.82
N ARG A 60 10.11 8.90 -1.10
CA ARG A 60 11.08 8.81 0.01
C ARG A 60 10.53 8.07 1.22
N TYR A 61 9.21 7.96 1.32
CA TYR A 61 8.47 7.32 2.41
C TYR A 61 7.92 5.94 2.03
N VAL A 62 8.12 5.53 0.78
CA VAL A 62 7.55 4.31 0.23
C VAL A 62 8.58 3.19 0.26
N LYS A 63 8.28 2.11 0.99
CA LYS A 63 9.03 0.86 0.91
C LYS A 63 8.31 -0.12 -0.01
N ARG A 64 9.02 -0.71 -0.97
CA ARG A 64 8.44 -1.52 -2.05
C ARG A 64 8.73 -3.02 -1.86
N PHE A 65 7.81 -3.87 -2.28
CA PHE A 65 7.80 -5.32 -2.08
C PHE A 65 7.27 -6.04 -3.33
N ASN A 66 7.62 -7.33 -3.49
CA ASN A 66 7.14 -8.13 -4.61
C ASN A 66 5.69 -8.59 -4.40
N THR A 67 5.31 -8.83 -3.15
CA THR A 67 4.01 -9.41 -2.80
C THR A 67 3.28 -8.60 -1.73
N LEU A 68 1.95 -8.73 -1.70
CA LEU A 68 1.13 -8.15 -0.63
C LEU A 68 1.56 -8.69 0.74
N GLU A 69 1.81 -10.00 0.85
CA GLU A 69 2.20 -10.62 2.13
C GLU A 69 3.52 -10.05 2.67
N GLU A 70 4.53 -9.81 1.82
CA GLU A 70 5.77 -9.15 2.23
C GLU A 70 5.52 -7.74 2.78
N ALA A 71 4.66 -6.96 2.12
CA ALA A 71 4.29 -5.62 2.57
C ALA A 71 3.54 -5.66 3.91
N LEU A 72 2.59 -6.58 4.07
CA LEU A 72 1.83 -6.77 5.31
C LEU A 72 2.72 -7.20 6.46
N GLN A 73 3.63 -8.15 6.24
CA GLN A 73 4.58 -8.60 7.25
C GLN A 73 5.50 -7.46 7.68
N PHE A 74 5.97 -6.64 6.74
CA PHE A 74 6.75 -5.46 7.09
C PHE A 74 5.91 -4.48 7.93
N LEU A 75 4.67 -4.21 7.55
CA LEU A 75 3.74 -3.35 8.30
C LEU A 75 3.52 -3.86 9.73
N ILE A 76 3.15 -5.14 9.89
CA ILE A 76 2.87 -5.77 11.19
C ILE A 76 4.09 -5.72 12.11
N ASN A 77 5.28 -6.03 11.59
CA ASN A 77 6.50 -6.09 12.39
C ASN A 77 7.05 -4.71 12.79
N ASN A 78 6.69 -3.66 12.06
CA ASN A 78 7.26 -2.33 12.26
C ASN A 78 6.22 -1.29 12.72
N MET A 79 4.93 -1.65 12.76
CA MET A 79 3.92 -0.82 13.38
C MET A 79 4.30 -0.58 14.85
N SER A 80 4.53 0.69 15.17
CA SER A 80 4.71 1.14 16.54
C SER A 80 3.45 0.80 17.34
N GLN A 81 3.58 0.07 18.46
CA GLN A 81 2.49 -0.06 19.44
C GLN A 81 2.04 1.31 20.00
N SER A 82 2.84 2.33 19.75
CA SER A 82 2.57 3.74 20.01
C SER A 82 1.92 4.37 18.78
N ASP A 83 0.60 4.30 18.68
CA ASP A 83 -0.19 5.53 18.89
C ASP A 83 -1.66 5.22 19.14
N ILE A 84 -1.92 4.59 20.29
CA ILE A 84 -3.23 4.08 20.58
C ILE A 84 -3.54 4.29 22.05
N ARG A 85 -3.88 5.53 22.38
CA ARG A 85 -4.67 5.75 23.59
C ARG A 85 -6.15 5.39 23.40
N GLU A 86 -6.61 5.11 22.17
CA GLU A 86 -8.05 4.93 21.89
C GLU A 86 -8.48 3.62 21.18
N ARG A 87 -7.72 3.00 20.24
CA ARG A 87 -8.09 1.70 19.58
C ARG A 87 -6.94 0.84 19.01
N PRO A 88 -6.51 -0.26 19.66
CA PRO A 88 -5.38 -1.07 19.21
C PRO A 88 -5.59 -1.65 17.82
N VAL A 89 -4.72 -1.32 16.85
CA VAL A 89 -4.70 -1.97 15.54
C VAL A 89 -3.90 -3.26 15.70
N THR A 90 -4.60 -4.39 15.68
CA THR A 90 -3.97 -5.71 15.77
C THR A 90 -3.58 -6.21 14.39
N GLU A 91 -2.69 -7.20 14.33
CA GLU A 91 -2.40 -7.95 13.09
C GLU A 91 -3.70 -8.46 12.44
N GLN A 92 -4.65 -8.97 13.22
CA GLN A 92 -5.93 -9.46 12.70
C GLN A 92 -6.73 -8.34 12.03
N ASN A 93 -6.67 -7.10 12.54
CA ASN A 93 -7.32 -5.96 11.90
C ASN A 93 -6.68 -5.62 10.55
N ILE A 94 -5.36 -5.60 10.49
CA ILE A 94 -4.59 -5.33 9.26
C ILE A 94 -4.92 -6.39 8.21
N ARG A 95 -4.89 -7.68 8.58
CA ARG A 95 -5.21 -8.77 7.65
C ARG A 95 -6.65 -8.71 7.14
N LYS A 96 -7.63 -8.45 8.02
CA LYS A 96 -9.03 -8.26 7.61
C LYS A 96 -9.21 -7.07 6.67
N MET A 97 -8.44 -5.99 6.88
CA MET A 97 -8.46 -4.84 5.98
C MET A 97 -7.87 -5.19 4.61
N ALA A 98 -6.73 -5.88 4.58
CA ALA A 98 -6.10 -6.33 3.34
C ALA A 98 -7.02 -7.24 2.52
N GLU A 99 -7.65 -8.21 3.18
CA GLU A 99 -8.63 -9.10 2.55
C GLU A 99 -9.83 -8.33 1.98
N ALA A 100 -10.37 -7.37 2.73
CA ALA A 100 -11.49 -6.55 2.26
C ALA A 100 -11.10 -5.61 1.10
N TYR A 101 -9.83 -5.17 1.03
CA TYR A 101 -9.36 -4.18 0.06
C TYR A 101 -8.80 -4.83 -1.21
N PHE A 102 -8.30 -6.06 -1.12
CA PHE A 102 -7.63 -6.78 -2.21
C PHE A 102 -8.13 -8.23 -2.27
N LEU A 103 -9.45 -8.42 -2.40
CA LEU A 103 -10.12 -9.73 -2.43
C LEU A 103 -9.49 -10.72 -3.42
N SER A 104 -9.05 -10.25 -4.60
CA SER A 104 -8.45 -11.13 -5.62
C SER A 104 -7.16 -11.82 -5.17
N GLN A 105 -6.50 -11.31 -4.13
CA GLN A 105 -5.28 -11.91 -3.58
C GLN A 105 -5.57 -13.07 -2.63
N TYR A 106 -6.83 -13.22 -2.20
CA TYR A 106 -7.28 -14.22 -1.22
C TYR A 106 -8.30 -15.21 -1.81
N ASP A 107 -9.01 -14.83 -2.87
CA ASP A 107 -9.87 -15.74 -3.63
C ASP A 107 -9.00 -16.72 -4.44
N LYS A 108 -9.01 -17.99 -4.02
CA LYS A 108 -8.48 -19.15 -4.76
C LYS A 108 -9.60 -19.94 -5.39
#